data_AF-A0A0F4LA72-F1
#
_entry.id   AF-A0A0F4LA72-F1
#
_cell.length_a   1.000
_cell.length_b   1.000
_cell.length_c   1.000
_cell.angle_alpha   90.00
_cell.angle_beta   90.00
_cell.angle_gamma   90.00
#
_symmetry.space_group_name_H-M   'P 1'
#
loop_
_entity.id
_entity.type
_entity.pdbx_description
1 polymer ?
#
loop_
_entity_poly.entity_id
_entity_poly.type
_entity_poly.pdbx_seq_one_letter_code
_entity_poly.pdbx_strand_id
1 'polypeptide(L)'
;MTEKENNSKEKDNEKEQEKKDKEEELKVVMPDAEWTTMPEEEFTEQPDYLKVFADFYIAQFNQRDLEIMNLYDTNSNMVDINHYLLNNIKFTRKELVKHVLQYHAQNFQSIIDEIANKDGVDAEKMTSYRDWNNWYEERRNKISTSLS
;
A
#
# COMPACT_ATOMS: atom_id res chain seq x y z
N MET A 1 29.32 -74.90 -35.53
CA MET A 1 28.06 -74.61 -34.81
C MET A 1 28.43 -74.57 -33.33
N THR A 2 28.35 -73.49 -32.56
CA THR A 2 27.55 -72.25 -32.62
C THR A 2 28.18 -71.33 -31.56
N GLU A 3 28.84 -70.24 -31.93
CA GLU A 3 28.27 -68.88 -31.84
C GLU A 3 27.00 -68.78 -30.99
N LYS A 4 27.12 -68.57 -29.66
CA LYS A 4 26.05 -67.97 -28.82
C LYS A 4 26.38 -67.73 -27.34
N GLU A 5 27.59 -67.32 -26.95
CA GLU A 5 27.83 -66.98 -25.51
C GLU A 5 28.40 -65.58 -25.22
N ASN A 6 28.77 -64.80 -26.25
CA ASN A 6 29.35 -63.47 -26.02
C ASN A 6 28.37 -62.28 -26.12
N ASN A 7 27.10 -62.47 -26.51
CA ASN A 7 26.19 -61.34 -26.80
C ASN A 7 25.23 -60.97 -25.66
N SER A 8 25.34 -61.61 -24.49
CA SER A 8 24.46 -61.31 -23.34
C SER A 8 25.11 -60.43 -22.28
N LYS A 9 26.44 -60.43 -22.15
CA LYS A 9 27.15 -59.63 -21.12
C LYS A 9 27.32 -58.15 -21.48
N GLU A 10 27.41 -57.80 -22.77
CA GLU A 10 27.54 -56.40 -23.20
C GLU A 10 26.22 -55.62 -23.07
N LYS A 11 25.07 -56.26 -23.32
CA LYS A 11 23.75 -55.61 -23.23
C LYS A 11 23.27 -55.32 -21.81
N ASP A 12 23.76 -56.07 -20.81
CA ASP A 12 23.41 -55.86 -19.41
C ASP A 12 24.27 -54.76 -18.77
N ASN A 13 25.55 -54.66 -19.14
CA ASN A 13 26.42 -53.57 -18.67
C ASN A 13 25.99 -52.18 -19.19
N GLU A 14 25.58 -52.05 -20.46
CA GLU A 14 25.08 -50.76 -20.99
C GLU A 14 23.78 -50.32 -20.31
N LYS A 15 22.88 -51.27 -19.96
CA LYS A 15 21.61 -50.99 -19.26
C LYS A 15 21.78 -50.66 -17.78
N GLU A 16 22.80 -51.21 -17.11
CA GLU A 16 23.11 -50.85 -15.73
C GLU A 16 23.81 -49.49 -15.64
N GLN A 17 24.60 -49.13 -16.65
CA GLN A 17 25.28 -47.83 -16.71
C GLN A 17 24.33 -46.68 -17.05
N GLU A 18 23.40 -46.85 -18.02
CA GLU A 18 22.32 -45.89 -18.30
C GLU A 18 21.34 -45.67 -17.12
N LYS A 19 21.18 -46.68 -16.24
CA LYS A 19 20.36 -46.54 -15.02
C LYS A 19 21.09 -45.79 -13.91
N LYS A 20 22.40 -46.01 -13.75
CA LYS A 20 23.23 -45.27 -12.81
C LYS A 20 23.36 -43.80 -13.18
N ASP A 21 23.57 -43.51 -14.46
CA ASP A 21 23.71 -42.13 -14.94
C ASP A 21 22.37 -41.35 -14.82
N LYS A 22 21.22 -42.02 -15.02
CA LYS A 22 19.89 -41.41 -14.79
C LYS A 22 19.51 -41.23 -13.31
N GLU A 23 20.01 -42.06 -12.40
CA GLU A 23 19.79 -41.92 -10.96
C GLU A 23 20.69 -40.83 -10.34
N GLU A 24 21.85 -40.54 -10.95
CA GLU A 24 22.75 -39.47 -10.51
C GLU A 24 22.39 -38.09 -11.08
N GLU A 25 21.78 -37.99 -12.27
CA GLU A 25 21.50 -36.71 -12.92
C GLU A 25 20.34 -35.88 -12.33
N LEU A 26 19.49 -36.43 -11.46
CA LEU A 26 18.32 -35.72 -10.91
C LEU A 26 18.10 -35.99 -9.42
N LYS A 27 19.13 -35.83 -8.59
CA LYS A 27 18.92 -35.65 -7.14
C LYS A 27 18.45 -34.23 -6.86
N VAL A 28 17.13 -34.03 -6.85
CA VAL A 28 16.50 -32.80 -6.37
C VAL A 28 16.68 -32.73 -4.85
N VAL A 29 17.72 -32.02 -4.41
CA VAL A 29 17.92 -31.68 -3.00
C VAL A 29 17.00 -30.49 -2.70
N MET A 30 15.92 -30.73 -1.96
CA MET A 30 15.12 -29.64 -1.40
C MET A 30 15.92 -29.03 -0.24
N PRO A 31 16.24 -27.72 -0.25
CA PRO A 31 16.84 -27.07 0.90
C PRO A 31 15.86 -27.11 2.08
N ASP A 32 16.40 -27.18 3.29
CA ASP A 32 15.58 -27.03 4.50
C ASP A 32 14.89 -25.67 4.47
N ALA A 33 13.62 -25.63 4.90
CA ALA A 33 12.83 -24.40 4.93
C ALA A 33 13.43 -23.41 5.95
N GLU A 34 14.23 -22.46 5.47
CA GLU A 34 14.66 -21.32 6.26
C GLU A 34 13.52 -20.30 6.34
N TRP A 35 12.90 -20.22 7.52
CA TRP A 35 11.92 -19.18 7.82
C TRP A 35 12.65 -17.92 8.24
N THR A 36 12.77 -16.95 7.33
CA THR A 36 13.19 -15.60 7.70
C THR A 36 11.95 -14.79 8.08
N THR A 37 11.95 -14.20 9.28
CA THR A 37 10.93 -13.22 9.66
C THR A 37 11.16 -11.94 8.86
N MET A 38 10.16 -11.51 8.09
CA MET A 38 10.20 -10.19 7.48
C MET A 38 10.31 -9.14 8.61
N PRO A 39 11.23 -8.17 8.53
CA PRO A 39 11.32 -7.12 9.54
C PRO A 39 9.98 -6.39 9.63
N GLU A 40 9.60 -6.01 10.84
CA GLU A 40 8.41 -5.19 11.06
C GLU A 40 8.60 -3.84 10.33
N GLU A 41 7.58 -3.38 9.62
CA GLU A 41 7.66 -2.12 8.89
C GLU A 41 7.73 -0.97 9.89
N GLU A 42 8.82 -0.19 9.83
CA GLU A 42 8.98 1.00 10.66
C GLU A 42 8.12 2.14 10.10
N PHE A 43 7.12 2.56 10.88
CA PHE A 43 6.27 3.69 10.51
C PHE A 43 6.90 4.99 10.99
N THR A 44 7.05 5.93 10.06
CA THR A 44 7.56 7.26 10.38
C THR A 44 6.57 8.00 11.29
N GLU A 45 7.06 8.62 12.36
CA GLU A 45 6.20 9.49 13.18
C GLU A 45 5.87 10.77 12.41
N GLN A 46 4.57 10.98 12.19
CA GLN A 46 4.02 12.14 11.49
C GLN A 46 3.50 13.17 12.50
N PRO A 47 3.48 14.47 12.16
CA PRO A 47 3.02 15.51 13.08
C PRO A 47 1.51 15.37 13.37
N ASP A 48 1.09 15.85 14.53
CA ASP A 48 -0.28 15.63 15.03
C ASP A 48 -1.35 16.29 14.15
N TYR A 49 -1.10 17.50 13.63
CA TYR A 49 -2.03 18.17 12.72
C TYR A 49 -2.28 17.33 11.45
N LEU A 50 -1.25 16.65 10.94
CA LEU A 50 -1.35 15.83 9.74
C LEU A 50 -2.11 14.52 10.01
N LYS A 51 -1.87 13.90 11.17
CA LYS A 51 -2.65 12.74 11.64
C LYS A 51 -4.13 13.06 11.77
N VAL A 52 -4.43 14.20 12.38
CA VAL A 52 -5.80 14.67 12.59
C VAL A 52 -6.46 15.04 11.27
N PHE A 53 -5.73 15.71 10.37
CA PHE A 53 -6.24 16.02 9.04
C PHE A 53 -6.54 14.75 8.23
N ALA A 54 -5.65 13.74 8.26
CA ALA A 54 -5.90 12.47 7.60
C ALA A 54 -7.12 11.73 8.18
N ASP A 55 -7.29 11.72 9.50
CA ASP A 55 -8.49 11.14 10.14
C ASP A 55 -9.77 11.87 9.70
N PHE A 56 -9.72 13.20 9.65
CA PHE A 56 -10.80 14.03 9.13
C PHE A 56 -11.10 13.73 7.66
N TYR A 57 -10.08 13.70 6.80
CA TYR A 57 -10.23 13.41 5.39
C TYR A 57 -10.87 12.03 5.15
N ILE A 58 -10.41 10.99 5.87
CA ILE A 58 -10.97 9.64 5.77
C ILE A 58 -12.44 9.63 6.23
N ALA A 59 -12.81 10.47 7.20
CA ALA A 59 -14.21 10.66 7.59
C ALA A 59 -15.07 11.13 6.43
N GLN A 60 -14.63 12.19 5.78
CA GLN A 60 -15.33 12.81 4.66
C GLN A 60 -15.36 11.88 3.46
N PHE A 61 -14.27 11.15 3.21
CA PHE A 61 -14.21 10.10 2.19
C PHE A 61 -15.31 9.05 2.38
N ASN A 62 -15.46 8.52 3.60
CA ASN A 62 -16.48 7.53 3.90
C ASN A 62 -17.92 8.07 3.77
N GLN A 63 -18.11 9.37 3.98
CA GLN A 63 -19.38 10.07 3.81
C GLN A 63 -19.62 10.50 2.35
N ARG A 64 -18.66 10.26 1.44
CA ARG A 64 -18.67 10.75 0.05
C ARG A 64 -18.75 12.28 -0.04
N ASP A 65 -18.22 12.96 0.97
CA ASP A 65 -18.39 14.38 1.16
C ASP A 65 -17.05 15.12 1.04
N LEU A 66 -16.33 14.88 -0.06
CA LEU A 66 -15.02 15.49 -0.34
C LEU A 66 -15.09 16.61 -1.40
N GLU A 67 -16.29 17.11 -1.70
CA GLU A 67 -16.49 18.09 -2.78
C GLU A 67 -15.68 19.37 -2.58
N ILE A 68 -15.61 19.87 -1.34
CA ILE A 68 -14.86 21.08 -1.01
C ILE A 68 -13.36 20.83 -1.11
N MET A 69 -12.89 19.60 -0.82
CA MET A 69 -11.48 19.25 -0.95
C MET A 69 -10.97 19.37 -2.39
N ASN A 70 -11.82 19.13 -3.39
CA ASN A 70 -11.44 19.30 -4.80
C ASN A 70 -11.00 20.73 -5.13
N LEU A 71 -11.43 21.74 -4.37
CA LEU A 71 -11.02 23.14 -4.58
C LEU A 71 -9.55 23.39 -4.19
N TYR A 72 -8.97 22.50 -3.40
CA TYR A 72 -7.61 22.58 -2.87
C TYR A 72 -6.69 21.53 -3.49
N ASP A 73 -7.21 20.63 -4.31
CA ASP A 73 -6.39 19.66 -5.04
C ASP A 73 -5.81 20.28 -6.30
N THR A 74 -4.51 20.59 -6.28
CA THR A 74 -3.79 21.18 -7.42
C THR A 74 -3.03 20.17 -8.26
N ASN A 75 -2.74 18.97 -7.73
CA ASN A 75 -1.86 17.99 -8.38
C ASN A 75 -2.42 16.56 -8.32
N SER A 76 -3.74 16.40 -8.34
CA SER A 76 -4.39 15.08 -8.24
C SER A 76 -3.99 14.31 -6.97
N ASN A 77 -3.64 15.02 -5.90
CA ASN A 77 -3.27 14.46 -4.60
C ASN A 77 -4.41 13.61 -4.04
N MET A 78 -5.66 14.06 -4.24
CA MET A 78 -6.84 13.33 -3.79
C MET A 78 -7.03 12.03 -4.55
N VAL A 79 -6.64 11.96 -5.82
CA VAL A 79 -6.76 10.73 -6.62
C VAL A 79 -5.90 9.63 -6.02
N ASP A 80 -4.64 9.95 -5.72
CA ASP A 80 -3.70 8.99 -5.12
C ASP A 80 -4.17 8.53 -3.74
N ILE A 81 -4.58 9.48 -2.88
CA ILE A 81 -5.09 9.18 -1.54
C ILE A 81 -6.36 8.32 -1.65
N ASN A 82 -7.33 8.71 -2.47
CA ASN A 82 -8.59 7.98 -2.61
C ASN A 82 -8.38 6.59 -3.20
N HIS A 83 -7.47 6.45 -4.15
CA HIS A 83 -7.10 5.14 -4.70
C HIS A 83 -6.53 4.23 -3.61
N TYR A 84 -5.64 4.75 -2.77
CA TYR A 84 -5.13 4.02 -1.62
C TYR A 84 -6.25 3.59 -0.66
N LEU A 85 -7.14 4.51 -0.28
CA LEU A 85 -8.25 4.22 0.63
C LEU A 85 -9.19 3.15 0.06
N LEU A 86 -9.49 3.20 -1.23
CA LEU A 86 -10.34 2.20 -1.92
C LEU A 86 -9.70 0.81 -1.95
N ASN A 87 -8.39 0.72 -2.17
CA ASN A 87 -7.70 -0.57 -2.19
C ASN A 87 -7.59 -1.19 -0.79
N ASN A 88 -7.66 -0.36 0.26
CA ASN A 88 -7.43 -0.76 1.63
C ASN A 88 -8.69 -0.64 2.52
N ILE A 89 -9.90 -0.65 1.94
CA ILE A 89 -11.19 -0.48 2.66
C ILE A 89 -11.44 -1.45 3.82
N LYS A 90 -10.69 -2.56 3.89
CA LYS A 90 -10.81 -3.57 4.96
C LYS A 90 -10.13 -3.12 6.26
N PHE A 91 -9.20 -2.18 6.18
CA PHE A 91 -8.52 -1.64 7.34
C PHE A 91 -9.47 -0.79 8.19
N THR A 92 -9.27 -0.84 9.49
CA THR A 92 -9.92 0.11 10.39
C THR A 92 -9.43 1.52 10.09
N ARG A 93 -10.22 2.52 10.45
CA ARG A 93 -9.83 3.93 10.25
C ARG A 93 -8.47 4.28 10.86
N LYS A 94 -8.19 3.75 12.06
CA LYS A 94 -6.90 3.99 12.75
C LYS A 94 -5.73 3.41 11.96
N GLU A 95 -5.91 2.22 11.39
CA GLU A 95 -4.91 1.61 10.50
C GLU A 95 -4.78 2.42 9.21
N LEU A 96 -5.90 2.84 8.60
CA LEU A 96 -5.87 3.68 7.40
C LEU A 96 -5.07 4.97 7.62
N VAL A 97 -5.30 5.70 8.71
CA VAL A 97 -4.53 6.92 9.04
C VAL A 97 -3.04 6.61 9.11
N LYS A 98 -2.65 5.55 9.82
CA LYS A 98 -1.24 5.16 9.98
C LYS A 98 -0.60 4.82 8.64
N HIS A 99 -1.27 4.00 7.83
CA HIS A 99 -0.71 3.49 6.59
C HIS A 99 -0.77 4.51 5.44
N VAL A 100 -1.84 5.30 5.33
CA VAL A 100 -1.95 6.32 4.27
C VAL A 100 -0.90 7.40 4.46
N LEU A 101 -0.59 7.77 5.70
CA LEU A 101 0.44 8.76 5.99
C LEU A 101 1.85 8.25 5.71
N GLN A 102 2.09 6.95 5.80
CA GLN A 102 3.40 6.37 5.45
C GLN A 102 3.75 6.64 3.97
N TYR A 103 2.78 6.55 3.06
CA TYR A 103 3.04 6.66 1.62
C TYR A 103 2.58 7.99 1.01
N HIS A 104 1.61 8.66 1.62
CA HIS A 104 0.95 9.84 1.05
C HIS A 104 0.94 11.06 1.99
N ALA A 105 1.82 11.12 3.01
CA ALA A 105 1.95 12.30 3.87
C ALA A 105 2.17 13.60 3.08
N GLN A 106 3.00 13.57 2.03
CA GLN A 106 3.24 14.75 1.17
C GLN A 106 2.01 15.18 0.38
N ASN A 107 1.16 14.23 -0.03
CA ASN A 107 -0.10 14.53 -0.71
C ASN A 107 -1.07 15.24 0.24
N PHE A 108 -1.18 14.77 1.49
CA PHE A 108 -1.95 15.46 2.53
C PHE A 108 -1.38 16.84 2.83
N GLN A 109 -0.06 16.96 2.97
CA GLN A 109 0.59 18.24 3.21
C GLN A 109 0.33 19.23 2.08
N SER A 110 0.39 18.79 0.82
CA SER A 110 0.12 19.64 -0.33
C SER A 110 -1.31 20.19 -0.31
N ILE A 111 -2.30 19.38 0.07
CA ILE A 111 -3.69 19.84 0.24
C ILE A 111 -3.78 20.85 1.39
N ILE A 112 -3.12 20.57 2.52
CA ILE A 112 -3.08 21.47 3.69
C ILE A 112 -2.45 22.82 3.32
N ASP A 113 -1.35 22.82 2.58
CA ASP A 113 -0.65 24.04 2.15
C ASP A 113 -1.55 24.87 1.23
N GLU A 114 -2.28 24.23 0.32
CA GLU A 114 -3.28 24.91 -0.52
C GLU A 114 -4.43 25.51 0.29
N ILE A 115 -4.89 24.82 1.34
CA ILE A 115 -5.90 25.35 2.27
C ILE A 115 -5.34 26.58 3.00
N ALA A 116 -4.15 26.48 3.57
CA ALA A 116 -3.49 27.58 4.27
C ALA A 116 -3.28 28.80 3.36
N ASN A 117 -2.85 28.57 2.11
CA ASN A 117 -2.61 29.62 1.12
C ASN A 117 -3.90 30.33 0.68
N LYS A 118 -4.99 29.60 0.45
CA LYS A 118 -6.24 30.17 -0.08
C LYS A 118 -7.12 30.79 1.00
N ASP A 119 -7.18 30.16 2.17
CA ASP A 119 -8.11 30.55 3.23
C ASP A 119 -7.42 31.28 4.40
N GLY A 120 -6.09 31.37 4.41
CA GLY A 120 -5.33 32.06 5.46
C GLY A 120 -5.39 31.34 6.81
N VAL A 121 -5.60 30.02 6.80
CA VAL A 121 -5.69 29.19 8.01
C VAL A 121 -4.30 28.74 8.46
N ASP A 122 -4.10 28.72 9.78
CA ASP A 122 -2.90 28.16 10.40
C ASP A 122 -3.11 26.67 10.68
N ALA A 123 -2.80 25.85 9.67
CA ALA A 123 -3.09 24.42 9.69
C ALA A 123 -2.33 23.65 10.78
N GLU A 124 -1.13 24.11 11.17
CA GLU A 124 -0.35 23.49 12.26
C GLU A 124 -1.06 23.60 13.61
N LYS A 125 -1.91 24.62 13.78
CA LYS A 125 -2.75 24.78 14.99
C LYS A 125 -4.06 23.99 14.93
N MET A 126 -4.42 23.42 13.79
CA MET A 126 -5.64 22.61 13.63
C MET A 126 -5.38 21.17 14.08
N THR A 127 -5.16 20.99 15.38
CA THR A 127 -4.78 19.71 15.99
C THR A 127 -5.96 18.92 16.53
N SER A 128 -7.21 19.29 16.19
CA SER A 128 -8.39 18.49 16.51
C SER A 128 -9.31 18.26 15.31
N TYR A 129 -10.00 17.13 15.29
CA TYR A 129 -10.98 16.81 14.24
C TYR A 129 -12.02 17.92 14.10
N ARG A 130 -12.44 18.50 15.23
CA ARG A 130 -13.45 19.55 15.27
C ARG A 130 -12.99 20.82 14.56
N ASP A 131 -11.71 21.17 14.62
CA ASP A 131 -11.20 22.37 13.96
C ASP A 131 -11.33 22.23 12.44
N TRP A 132 -10.91 21.08 11.89
CA TRP A 132 -11.06 20.77 10.46
C TRP A 132 -12.52 20.66 10.04
N ASN A 133 -13.36 20.03 10.86
CA ASN A 133 -14.79 19.92 10.57
C ASN A 133 -15.47 21.30 10.56
N ASN A 134 -15.13 22.18 11.50
CA ASN A 134 -15.68 23.54 11.55
C ASN A 134 -15.26 24.34 10.31
N TRP A 135 -13.97 24.32 9.96
CA TRP A 135 -13.48 24.96 8.75
C TRP A 135 -14.21 24.45 7.49
N TYR A 136 -14.41 23.13 7.39
CA TYR A 136 -15.08 22.50 6.26
C TYR A 136 -16.53 22.97 6.10
N GLU A 137 -17.28 22.98 7.20
CA GLU A 137 -18.67 23.44 7.22
C GLU A 137 -18.79 24.95 6.95
N GLU A 138 -17.88 25.76 7.50
CA GLU A 138 -17.81 27.19 7.17
C GLU A 138 -17.56 27.42 5.68
N ARG A 139 -16.68 26.61 5.07
CA ARG A 139 -16.39 26.69 3.64
C ARG A 139 -17.60 26.27 2.81
N ARG A 140 -18.29 25.20 3.20
CA ARG A 140 -19.54 24.74 2.58
C ARG A 140 -20.57 25.85 2.55
N ASN A 141 -20.80 26.49 3.70
CA ASN A 141 -21.80 27.54 3.85
C ASN A 141 -21.50 28.73 2.96
N LYS A 142 -20.23 29.16 2.89
CA LYS A 142 -19.80 30.26 1.99
C LYS A 142 -20.10 29.95 0.51
N ILE A 143 -19.84 28.72 0.07
CA ILE A 143 -20.12 28.29 -1.30
C ILE A 143 -21.62 28.27 -1.57
N SER A 144 -22.41 27.66 -0.67
CA SER A 144 -23.88 27.59 -0.78
C SER A 144 -24.52 28.99 -0.87
N THR A 145 -24.07 29.94 -0.05
CA THR A 145 -24.56 31.32 -0.09
C THR A 145 -24.16 32.08 -1.34
N SER A 146 -23.10 31.68 -2.05
CA SER A 146 -22.66 32.34 -3.29
C SER A 146 -23.47 31.96 -4.52
N LEU A 147 -24.27 30.89 -4.43
CA LEU A 147 -25.11 30.35 -5.51
C LEU A 147 -26.61 30.72 -5.34
N SER A 148 -26.97 31.41 -4.25
CA SER A 148 -28.33 31.93 -3.98
C SER A 148 -28.47 33.39 -4.41
#